data_AF-A0A2D4KLV0-F1
#
_entry.id   AF-A0A2D4KLV0-F1
#
_cell.length_a   1.000
_cell.length_b   1.000
_cell.length_c   1.000
_cell.angle_alpha   90.00
_cell.angle_beta   90.00
_cell.angle_gamma   90.00
#
_symmetry.space_group_name_H-M   'P 1'
#
loop_
_entity.id
_entity.type
_entity.pdbx_description
1 polymer ?
#
loop_
_entity_poly.entity_id
_entity_poly.type
_entity_poly.pdbx_seq_one_letter_code
_entity_poly.pdbx_strand_id
1 'polypeptide(L)'
;PVLGTKKVNVEYGNFRGYLPITVVSNKLPSLLGREWFKPLGIKLAGVHELTTAEPSRDDIKALEKEFHDVFSAELGKYKGTPISFSLDPSIAPIHLKPRRVPFS
;
A
#
# COMPACT_ATOMS: atom_id res chain seq x y z
N PRO A 1 -2.33 -9.18 -7.75
CA PRO A 1 -3.79 -9.18 -7.46
C PRO A 1 -4.09 -10.20 -6.36
N VAL A 2 -5.11 -10.00 -5.51
CA VAL A 2 -5.52 -11.00 -4.51
C VAL A 2 -6.34 -12.08 -5.20
N LEU A 3 -5.93 -13.34 -5.09
CA LEU A 3 -6.62 -14.51 -5.66
C LEU A 3 -7.79 -14.98 -4.77
N GLY A 4 -7.69 -14.76 -3.45
CA GLY A 4 -8.77 -15.06 -2.53
C GLY A 4 -8.31 -15.23 -1.10
N THR A 5 -9.26 -15.44 -0.19
CA THR A 5 -9.01 -15.67 1.23
C THR A 5 -9.68 -16.96 1.68
N LYS A 6 -8.98 -17.78 2.46
CA LYS A 6 -9.48 -19.06 2.98
C LYS A 6 -9.08 -19.23 4.45
N LYS A 7 -9.99 -19.77 5.26
CA LYS A 7 -9.65 -20.24 6.61
C LYS A 7 -9.03 -21.62 6.54
N VAL A 8 -7.84 -21.78 7.09
CA VAL A 8 -7.13 -23.07 7.17
C VAL A 8 -7.02 -23.50 8.63
N ASN A 9 -7.04 -24.80 8.88
CA ASN A 9 -6.76 -25.32 10.22
C ASN A 9 -5.26 -25.20 10.49
N VAL A 10 -4.90 -24.59 11.61
CA VAL A 10 -3.52 -24.30 12.02
C VAL A 10 -3.30 -24.87 13.41
N GLU A 11 -2.18 -25.57 13.55
CA GLU A 11 -1.66 -26.01 14.84
C GLU A 11 -0.27 -25.41 15.05
N TYR A 12 -0.07 -24.69 16.14
CA TYR A 12 1.20 -24.08 16.50
C TYR A 12 1.32 -23.92 18.02
N GLY A 13 2.33 -24.54 18.62
CA GLY A 13 2.49 -24.58 20.07
C GLY A 13 1.22 -25.10 20.74
N ASN A 14 0.61 -24.29 21.61
CA ASN A 14 -0.63 -24.63 22.32
C ASN A 14 -1.90 -24.19 21.58
N PHE A 15 -1.76 -23.56 20.41
CA PHE A 15 -2.89 -23.10 19.61
C PHE A 15 -3.30 -24.15 18.58
N ARG A 16 -4.60 -24.45 18.53
CA ARG A 16 -5.25 -25.20 17.45
C ARG A 16 -6.52 -24.48 17.05
N GLY A 17 -6.65 -24.15 15.77
CA GLY A 17 -7.85 -23.48 15.27
C GLY A 17 -7.73 -22.97 13.84
N TYR A 18 -8.80 -22.35 13.36
CA TYR A 18 -8.86 -21.86 11.99
C TYR A 18 -8.36 -20.42 11.88
N LEU A 19 -7.34 -20.21 11.03
CA LEU A 19 -6.80 -18.87 10.73
C LEU A 19 -6.95 -18.53 9.24
N PRO A 20 -7.19 -17.25 8.90
CA PRO A 20 -7.37 -16.83 7.53
C PRO A 20 -6.01 -16.71 6.81
N ILE A 21 -5.94 -17.18 5.57
CA ILE A 21 -4.84 -16.96 4.63
C ILE A 21 -5.39 -16.23 3.43
N THR A 22 -4.68 -15.20 2.98
CA THR A 22 -4.96 -14.51 1.72
C THR A 22 -3.90 -14.92 0.70
N VAL A 23 -4.34 -15.46 -0.42
CA VAL A 23 -3.48 -15.89 -1.53
C VAL A 23 -3.39 -14.77 -2.54
N VAL A 24 -2.18 -14.46 -2.98
CA VAL A 24 -1.90 -13.43 -4.00
C VAL A 24 -1.29 -14.07 -5.24
N SER A 25 -1.59 -13.50 -6.41
CA SER A 25 -1.14 -14.03 -7.71
C SER A 25 0.37 -13.92 -7.94
N ASN A 26 1.03 -13.02 -7.22
CA ASN A 26 2.41 -12.66 -7.46
C ASN A 26 3.32 -13.36 -6.45
N LYS A 27 4.55 -13.68 -6.86
CA LYS A 27 5.57 -14.24 -5.97
C LYS A 27 6.12 -13.15 -5.05
N LEU A 28 5.45 -12.94 -3.93
CA LEU A 28 5.80 -11.98 -2.89
C LEU A 28 6.26 -12.72 -1.62
N PRO A 29 7.06 -12.09 -0.74
CA PRO A 29 7.37 -12.66 0.56
C PRO A 29 6.08 -12.89 1.35
N SER A 30 6.01 -14.02 2.06
CA SER A 30 4.88 -14.34 2.92
C SER A 30 4.81 -13.35 4.09
N LEU A 31 3.69 -12.64 4.20
CA LEU A 31 3.45 -11.70 5.29
C LEU A 31 2.48 -12.32 6.30
N LEU A 32 2.75 -12.10 7.58
CA LEU A 32 1.89 -12.54 8.66
C LEU A 32 0.99 -11.39 9.11
N GLY A 33 -0.32 -11.54 8.93
CA GLY A 33 -1.31 -10.55 9.34
C GLY A 33 -1.47 -10.47 10.85
N ARG A 34 -2.01 -9.34 11.35
CA ARG A 34 -2.24 -9.11 12.79
C ARG A 34 -3.20 -10.12 13.40
N GLU A 35 -4.12 -10.65 12.60
CA GLU A 35 -5.07 -11.69 13.04
C GLU A 35 -4.38 -13.00 13.45
N TRP A 36 -3.13 -13.23 13.04
CA TRP A 36 -2.33 -14.37 13.49
C TRP A 36 -1.59 -14.13 14.81
N PHE A 37 -1.45 -12.89 15.27
CA PHE A 37 -0.56 -12.56 16.39
C PHE A 37 -1.07 -13.15 17.71
N LYS A 38 -2.33 -12.87 18.06
CA LYS A 38 -2.94 -13.38 19.30
C LYS A 38 -3.01 -14.92 19.33
N PRO A 39 -3.48 -15.61 18.27
CA PRO A 39 -3.44 -17.06 18.17
C PRO A 39 -2.06 -17.68 18.36
N LEU A 40 -1.03 -17.09 17.74
CA LEU A 40 0.34 -17.61 17.82
C LEU A 40 1.09 -17.13 19.07
N GLY A 41 0.47 -16.33 19.93
CA GLY A 41 1.14 -15.75 21.10
C GLY A 41 2.21 -14.70 20.77
N ILE A 42 2.21 -14.16 19.54
CA ILE A 42 3.10 -13.07 19.15
C ILE A 42 2.61 -11.81 19.85
N LYS A 43 3.41 -11.34 20.80
CA LYS A 43 3.20 -10.08 21.50
C LYS A 43 4.17 -9.06 20.93
N LEU A 44 3.64 -7.99 20.35
CA LEU A 44 4.41 -6.76 20.16
C LEU A 44 4.49 -6.09 21.53
N ALA A 45 5.53 -6.41 22.29
CA ALA A 45 5.76 -5.85 23.60
C ALA A 45 6.84 -4.77 23.52
N GLY A 46 6.56 -3.62 24.14
CA GLY A 46 7.48 -2.51 24.26
C GLY A 46 7.34 -1.45 23.17
N VAL A 47 7.98 -0.32 23.41
CA VAL A 47 8.30 0.65 22.37
C VAL A 47 9.70 0.29 21.89
N HIS A 48 9.88 0.07 20.58
CA HIS A 48 11.18 -0.27 20.01
C HIS A 48 12.22 0.80 20.36
N GLU A 49 11.82 2.07 20.29
CA GLU A 49 12.63 3.21 20.66
C GLU A 49 11.72 4.39 21.03
N LEU A 50 11.92 4.96 22.23
CA LEU A 50 11.38 6.25 22.61
C LEU A 50 12.56 7.23 22.60
N THR A 51 12.70 7.97 21.50
CA THR A 51 13.66 9.08 21.47
C THR A 51 13.08 10.20 22.36
N THR A 52 13.70 10.43 23.51
CA THR A 52 13.32 11.52 24.44
C THR A 52 13.81 12.89 24.00
N ALA A 53 14.64 12.95 22.95
CA ALA A 53 15.01 14.18 22.31
C ALA A 53 13.87 14.61 21.38
N GLU A 54 13.33 15.81 21.61
CA GLU A 54 12.47 16.47 20.63
C GLU A 54 13.23 16.52 19.30
N PRO A 55 12.63 16.10 18.18
CA PRO A 55 13.29 16.15 16.88
C PRO A 55 13.70 17.59 16.60
N SER A 56 14.98 17.79 16.31
CA SER A 56 15.48 19.11 15.94
C SER A 56 14.90 19.50 14.57
N ARG A 57 14.93 20.80 14.26
CA ARG A 57 14.57 21.28 12.92
C ARG A 57 15.40 20.63 11.81
N ASP A 58 16.63 20.24 12.11
CA ASP A 58 17.51 19.61 11.13
C ASP A 58 17.12 18.14 10.90
N ASP A 59 16.61 17.45 11.92
CA ASP A 59 16.06 16.10 11.79
C ASP A 59 14.80 16.09 10.92
N ILE A 60 13.93 17.09 11.10
CA ILE A 60 12.72 17.24 10.27
C ILE A 60 13.09 17.55 8.81
N LYS A 61 14.06 18.43 8.59
CA LYS A 61 14.55 18.71 7.22
C LYS A 61 15.22 17.50 6.58
N ALA A 62 15.93 16.68 7.36
CA ALA A 62 16.50 15.44 6.88
C ALA A 62 15.42 14.46 6.43
N LEU A 63 14.33 14.35 7.21
CA LEU A 63 13.16 13.54 6.87
C LEU A 63 12.44 14.06 5.61
N GLU A 64 12.21 15.37 5.51
CA GLU A 64 11.62 15.99 4.32
C GLU A 64 12.46 15.73 3.06
N LYS A 65 13.79 15.69 3.20
CA LYS A 65 14.70 15.36 2.10
C LYS A 65 14.67 13.88 1.75
N GLU A 66 14.63 12.99 2.75
CA GLU A 66 14.55 11.54 2.55
C GLU A 66 13.24 11.16 1.84
N PHE A 67 12.13 11.76 2.25
CA PHE A 67 10.79 11.50 1.72
C PHE A 67 10.27 12.67 0.88
N HIS A 68 11.13 13.24 0.04
CA HIS A 68 10.79 14.42 -0.76
C HIS A 68 9.53 14.22 -1.61
N ASP A 69 9.33 13.05 -2.20
CA ASP A 69 8.15 12.72 -3.02
C ASP A 69 6.83 12.87 -2.23
N VAL A 70 6.84 12.70 -0.91
CA VAL A 70 5.65 12.80 -0.04
C VAL A 70 5.37 14.25 0.37
N PHE A 71 6.42 15.03 0.58
CA PHE A 71 6.33 16.40 1.12
C PHE A 71 6.46 17.50 0.05
N SER A 72 6.79 17.14 -1.19
CA SER A 72 6.86 18.09 -2.29
C SER A 72 5.49 18.72 -2.57
N ALA A 73 5.47 20.02 -2.86
CA ALA A 73 4.28 20.73 -3.31
C ALA A 73 3.92 20.43 -4.78
N GLU A 74 4.76 19.65 -5.46
CA GLU A 74 4.59 19.29 -6.86
C GLU A 74 3.58 18.15 -7.02
N LEU A 75 2.96 18.08 -8.20
CA LEU A 75 2.11 16.94 -8.54
C LEU A 75 3.00 15.73 -8.88
N GLY A 76 2.93 14.69 -8.04
CA GLY A 76 3.65 13.44 -8.25
C GLY A 76 3.31 12.77 -9.59
N LYS A 77 4.27 12.06 -10.17
CA LYS A 77 4.10 11.28 -11.40
C LYS A 77 4.03 9.80 -11.08
N TYR A 78 3.16 9.07 -11.78
CA TYR A 78 3.14 7.62 -11.73
C TYR A 78 4.44 7.06 -12.35
N LYS A 79 5.27 6.38 -11.54
CA LYS A 79 6.56 5.79 -11.93
C LYS A 79 6.46 4.29 -12.32
N GLY A 80 5.25 3.73 -12.38
CA GLY A 80 5.03 2.31 -12.66
C GLY A 80 4.97 1.99 -14.16
N THR A 81 4.40 0.82 -14.49
CA THR A 81 4.30 0.32 -15.87
C THR A 81 3.44 1.23 -16.75
N PRO A 82 3.86 1.58 -17.98
CA PRO A 82 3.04 2.38 -18.89
C PRO A 82 1.60 1.89 -18.98
N ILE A 83 0.66 2.81 -18.78
CA ILE A 83 -0.77 2.50 -18.83
C ILE A 83 -1.20 2.47 -20.29
N SER A 84 -1.71 1.33 -20.75
CA SER A 84 -2.32 1.18 -22.07
C SER A 84 -3.84 1.06 -21.95
N PHE A 85 -4.55 1.64 -22.90
CA PHE A 85 -6.00 1.45 -23.04
C PHE A 85 -6.25 0.45 -24.18
N SER A 86 -6.95 -0.65 -23.87
CA SER A 86 -7.43 -1.58 -24.88
C SER A 86 -8.71 -1.01 -25.51
N LEU A 87 -8.56 -0.39 -26.67
CA LEU A 87 -9.68 0.14 -27.45
C LEU A 87 -10.07 -0.85 -28.56
N ASP A 88 -11.35 -0.88 -28.91
CA ASP A 88 -11.83 -1.63 -30.06
C ASP A 88 -11.32 -0.96 -31.36
N PRO A 89 -10.55 -1.67 -32.20
CA PRO A 89 -9.99 -1.10 -33.44
C PRO A 89 -11.06 -0.78 -34.49
N SER A 90 -12.28 -1.29 -34.36
CA SER A 90 -13.38 -1.01 -35.29
C SER A 90 -14.02 0.37 -35.07
N ILE A 91 -13.72 1.04 -33.95
CA ILE A 91 -14.33 2.33 -33.59
C ILE A 91 -13.47 3.47 -34.11
N ALA A 92 -14.06 4.34 -34.93
CA ALA A 92 -13.39 5.54 -35.42
C ALA A 92 -13.20 6.59 -34.30
N PRO A 93 -12.06 7.30 -34.25
CA PRO A 93 -11.85 8.39 -33.30
C PRO A 93 -12.89 9.50 -33.46
N ILE A 94 -13.37 10.03 -32.33
CA ILE A 94 -14.35 11.13 -32.32
C ILE A 94 -13.63 12.43 -31.96
N HIS A 95 -13.89 13.49 -32.72
CA HIS A 95 -13.41 14.84 -32.44
C HIS A 95 -14.59 15.75 -32.06
N LEU A 96 -14.59 16.27 -30.82
CA LEU A 96 -15.62 17.16 -30.29
C LEU A 96 -15.08 18.58 -30.12
N LYS A 97 -15.89 19.60 -30.41
CA LYS A 97 -15.53 21.01 -30.16
C LYS A 97 -15.51 21.28 -28.64
N PRO A 98 -14.51 22.01 -28.12
CA PRO A 98 -14.50 22.44 -26.71
C PRO A 98 -15.76 23.24 -26.35
N ARG A 99 -16.26 23.08 -25.12
CA ARG A 99 -17.39 23.87 -24.62
C ARG A 99 -16.93 25.30 -24.37
N ARG A 100 -17.76 26.30 -24.73
CA ARG A 100 -17.54 27.69 -24.32
C ARG A 100 -17.72 27.79 -22.81
N VAL A 101 -16.65 28.12 -22.09
CA VAL A 101 -16.69 28.35 -20.64
C VAL A 101 -17.07 29.83 -20.44
N PRO A 102 -18.14 30.15 -19.69
CA PRO A 102 -18.45 31.53 -19.34
C PRO A 102 -17.27 32.15 -18.59
N PHE A 103 -16.86 33.34 -19.00
CA PHE A 103 -15.85 34.12 -18.29
C PHE A 103 -16.53 34.94 -17.20
N SER A 104 -15.97 34.94 -15.99
CA SER A 104 -16.42 35.79 -14.86
C SER A 104 -15.80 37.17 -14.95
#